data_AF-A0A5N8V9X6-F1
#
_entry.id   AF-A0A5N8V9X6-F1
#
_cell.length_a   1.000
_cell.length_b   1.000
_cell.length_c   1.000
_cell.angle_alpha   90.00
_cell.angle_beta   90.00
_cell.angle_gamma   90.00
#
_symmetry.space_group_name_H-M   'P 1'
#
loop_
_entity.id
_entity.type
_entity.pdbx_description
1 polymer ?
#
loop_
_entity_poly.entity_id
_entity_poly.type
_entity_poly.pdbx_seq_one_letter_code
_entity_poly.pdbx_strand_id
1 'polypeptide(L)'
;MQNEQGERGSGGPGGPDGGRVPDEGRLRIPTPRASVEDTGLPLPAPADPAPGAAPLALEHPVLKSLLGAWALAACSAEETAAVEEHLGDCGSCADEARRLREAVGLLHPPEPLDLDPGLRTRVLAGCLARRPPRIPVPDWAHAYDAETARLDALLQDFGDAEWHAPVRLRWFDGTATASRRTTVAGVIAHLLAVDGLVATALGLDDPVAGLPADRTASPGTRTEAYWRASHFPPTRSVRTPWRRLSHDIVRTVSFTGGSAGKLAVSYGGTGDGGEIALPLRDAMLDRAFECWVHAEDIAEAVDYPYDPPSPRHLHRMIDLAARMLPLALAERRRAGLATPGPGRHLVPAGTPGRSLRLEIEGNGGGQWLIPLDSPAATTSPDHEVAHVALDGVEFCRLAAGHVPPEEAAAGQVGDREAIRDVLLAAASLSRM
;
A
#
# COMPACT_ATOMS: atom_id res chain seq x y z
N MET A 1 -37.62 -69.42 10.54
CA MET A 1 -38.83 -69.73 11.33
C MET A 1 -39.64 -68.44 11.39
N GLN A 2 -40.79 -68.41 10.69
CA GLN A 2 -41.93 -67.48 10.78
C GLN A 2 -41.65 -65.97 10.50
N ASN A 3 -42.02 -65.41 9.33
CA ASN A 3 -43.35 -64.87 8.91
C ASN A 3 -43.92 -63.87 9.92
N GLU A 4 -44.37 -62.66 9.55
CA GLU A 4 -45.50 -62.29 8.66
C GLU A 4 -45.20 -60.95 7.94
N GLN A 5 -45.42 -60.72 6.63
CA GLN A 5 -46.61 -60.77 5.76
C GLN A 5 -47.59 -59.58 5.85
N GLY A 6 -47.91 -59.03 4.67
CA GLY A 6 -48.93 -58.00 4.39
C GLY A 6 -48.44 -57.05 3.27
N GLU A 7 -48.30 -57.44 2.00
CA GLU A 7 -49.36 -57.51 0.95
C GLU A 7 -50.30 -56.29 0.95
N ARG A 8 -50.66 -55.59 -0.13
CA ARG A 8 -50.50 -55.63 -1.60
C ARG A 8 -51.04 -54.27 -2.12
N GLY A 9 -50.64 -53.81 -3.31
CA GLY A 9 -51.37 -52.72 -3.99
C GLY A 9 -50.69 -52.11 -5.20
N SER A 10 -50.93 -52.70 -6.37
CA SER A 10 -50.54 -52.27 -7.72
C SER A 10 -51.21 -50.97 -8.20
N GLY A 11 -50.49 -50.14 -8.97
CA GLY A 11 -51.09 -49.06 -9.78
C GLY A 11 -50.07 -48.32 -10.65
N GLY A 12 -50.27 -48.30 -11.96
CA GLY A 12 -49.32 -47.87 -13.00
C GLY A 12 -49.08 -46.35 -13.18
N PRO A 13 -48.44 -45.96 -14.30
CA PRO A 13 -47.59 -44.76 -14.42
C PRO A 13 -48.36 -43.51 -14.85
N GLY A 14 -47.91 -42.33 -14.40
CA GLY A 14 -48.45 -41.05 -14.84
C GLY A 14 -47.49 -39.88 -14.62
N GLY A 15 -47.02 -39.29 -15.74
CA GLY A 15 -46.76 -37.87 -16.01
C GLY A 15 -45.91 -37.01 -15.05
N PRO A 16 -44.94 -36.22 -15.55
CA PRO A 16 -44.15 -35.31 -14.72
C PRO A 16 -44.98 -34.07 -14.35
N ASP A 17 -45.11 -33.81 -13.05
CA ASP A 17 -45.69 -32.58 -12.51
C ASP A 17 -44.66 -31.44 -12.51
N GLY A 18 -45.16 -30.23 -12.76
CA GLY A 18 -44.39 -29.06 -13.14
C GLY A 18 -43.44 -28.56 -12.04
N GLY A 19 -42.15 -28.53 -12.37
CA GLY A 19 -41.13 -27.84 -11.59
C GLY A 19 -41.36 -26.34 -11.59
N ARG A 20 -41.76 -25.82 -10.43
CA ARG A 20 -41.79 -24.40 -10.11
C ARG A 20 -40.35 -23.89 -9.95
N VAL A 21 -39.84 -23.17 -10.94
CA VAL A 21 -38.53 -22.51 -10.89
C VAL A 21 -38.57 -21.38 -9.84
N PRO A 22 -37.60 -21.30 -8.90
CA PRO A 22 -37.48 -20.14 -8.01
C PRO A 22 -36.98 -18.92 -8.79
N ASP A 23 -37.69 -17.81 -8.61
CA ASP A 23 -37.39 -16.47 -9.10
C ASP A 23 -35.97 -16.03 -8.69
N GLU A 24 -35.03 -16.03 -9.64
CA GLU A 24 -33.69 -15.49 -9.45
C GLU A 24 -33.80 -13.97 -9.24
N GLY A 25 -33.64 -13.57 -7.98
CA GLY A 25 -33.59 -12.18 -7.56
C GLY A 25 -32.59 -11.38 -8.39
N ARG A 26 -33.12 -10.44 -9.17
CA ARG A 26 -32.39 -9.37 -9.86
C ARG A 26 -31.26 -8.82 -8.98
N LEU A 27 -30.02 -9.00 -9.44
CA LEU A 27 -28.83 -8.31 -8.93
C LEU A 27 -29.11 -6.80 -8.89
N ARG A 28 -29.23 -6.22 -7.68
CA ARG A 28 -29.45 -4.78 -7.46
C ARG A 28 -28.18 -3.92 -7.57
N ILE A 29 -27.09 -4.49 -8.09
CA ILE A 29 -25.84 -3.78 -8.31
C ILE A 29 -25.49 -3.95 -9.79
N PRO A 30 -25.49 -2.86 -10.59
CA PRO A 30 -24.99 -2.93 -11.96
C PRO A 30 -23.53 -3.38 -11.93
N THR A 31 -23.17 -4.33 -12.79
CA THR A 31 -21.77 -4.67 -13.01
C THR A 31 -21.00 -3.43 -13.47
N PRO A 32 -19.70 -3.30 -13.11
CA PRO A 32 -18.85 -2.26 -13.67
C PRO A 32 -18.95 -2.32 -15.19
N ARG A 33 -19.17 -1.18 -15.85
CA ARG A 33 -19.13 -1.13 -17.31
C ARG A 33 -17.72 -1.55 -17.73
N ALA A 34 -17.62 -2.59 -18.55
CA ALA A 34 -16.38 -2.88 -19.25
C ALA A 34 -16.02 -1.64 -20.09
N SER A 35 -14.76 -1.22 -20.05
CA SER A 35 -14.25 -0.23 -20.99
C SER A 35 -14.51 -0.75 -22.40
N VAL A 36 -15.02 0.12 -23.28
CA VAL A 36 -15.41 -0.32 -24.63
C VAL A 36 -14.21 -0.90 -25.40
N GLU A 37 -13.01 -0.40 -25.07
CA GLU A 37 -11.71 -0.84 -25.57
C GLU A 37 -11.38 -2.32 -25.26
N ASP A 38 -11.85 -2.87 -24.14
CA ASP A 38 -11.52 -4.25 -23.71
C ASP A 38 -12.44 -5.33 -24.30
N THR A 39 -13.51 -4.92 -24.99
CA THR A 39 -14.52 -5.87 -25.49
C THR A 39 -14.22 -6.42 -26.88
N GLY A 40 -13.17 -5.93 -27.54
CA GLY A 40 -12.88 -6.23 -28.95
C GLY A 40 -13.97 -5.76 -29.91
N LEU A 41 -14.97 -5.02 -29.41
CA LEU A 41 -16.02 -4.40 -30.21
C LEU A 41 -15.49 -3.10 -30.81
N PRO A 42 -15.95 -2.72 -32.01
CA PRO A 42 -15.65 -1.41 -32.56
C PRO A 42 -16.01 -0.33 -31.54
N LEU A 43 -15.14 0.66 -31.37
CA LEU A 43 -15.45 1.86 -30.59
C LEU A 43 -16.82 2.38 -31.08
N PRO A 44 -17.76 2.68 -30.16
CA PRO A 44 -19.01 3.30 -30.54
C PRO A 44 -18.65 4.58 -31.29
N ALA A 45 -19.28 4.77 -32.45
CA ALA A 45 -19.16 6.00 -33.20
C ALA A 45 -19.37 7.18 -32.23
N PRO A 46 -18.57 8.26 -32.32
CA PRO A 46 -18.74 9.41 -31.46
C PRO A 46 -20.22 9.77 -31.44
N ALA A 47 -20.79 9.89 -30.24
CA ALA A 47 -22.21 10.14 -30.07
C ALA A 47 -22.58 11.37 -30.92
N ASP A 48 -23.53 11.20 -31.84
CA ASP A 48 -24.08 12.33 -32.57
C ASP A 48 -24.50 13.41 -31.57
N PRO A 49 -24.19 14.69 -31.84
CA PRO A 49 -24.59 15.77 -30.95
C PRO A 49 -26.08 15.68 -30.66
N ALA A 50 -26.46 15.96 -29.41
CA ALA A 50 -27.84 15.87 -28.94
C ALA A 50 -28.82 16.46 -29.97
N PRO A 51 -29.91 15.78 -30.33
CA PRO A 51 -30.81 16.22 -31.37
C PRO A 51 -31.44 17.55 -30.95
N GLY A 52 -30.95 18.66 -31.53
CA GLY A 52 -31.42 20.02 -31.25
C GLY A 52 -30.36 21.10 -31.09
N ALA A 53 -29.06 20.80 -31.05
CA ALA A 53 -28.04 21.84 -31.15
C ALA A 53 -27.96 22.30 -32.62
N ALA A 54 -28.66 23.40 -32.94
CA ALA A 54 -28.51 24.02 -34.25
C ALA A 54 -27.04 24.41 -34.47
N PRO A 55 -26.45 24.17 -35.66
CA PRO A 55 -25.09 24.61 -35.96
C PRO A 55 -24.96 26.09 -35.66
N LEU A 56 -23.89 26.48 -34.97
CA LEU A 56 -23.63 27.86 -34.62
C LEU A 56 -23.23 28.61 -35.90
N ALA A 57 -24.25 29.12 -36.61
CA ALA A 57 -24.08 29.79 -37.89
C ALA A 57 -23.55 31.21 -37.67
N LEU A 58 -22.23 31.34 -37.66
CA LEU A 58 -21.52 32.60 -37.51
C LEU A 58 -21.15 33.17 -38.88
N GLU A 59 -21.22 34.49 -39.02
CA GLU A 59 -20.77 35.14 -40.24
C GLU A 59 -19.25 35.03 -40.40
N HIS A 60 -18.78 34.99 -41.64
CA HIS A 60 -17.35 34.87 -41.99
C HIS A 60 -16.42 35.82 -41.23
N PRO A 61 -16.73 37.11 -41.02
CA PRO A 61 -15.87 38.02 -40.23
C PRO A 61 -15.69 37.58 -38.78
N VAL A 62 -16.73 36.98 -38.18
CA VAL A 62 -16.71 36.46 -36.81
C VAL A 62 -15.85 35.21 -36.76
N LEU A 63 -16.06 34.27 -37.67
CA LEU A 63 -15.25 33.04 -37.78
C LEU A 63 -13.77 33.35 -38.02
N LYS A 64 -13.48 34.33 -38.87
CA LYS A 64 -12.12 34.83 -39.11
C LYS A 64 -11.49 35.43 -37.85
N SER A 65 -12.27 36.12 -37.01
CA SER A 65 -11.78 36.66 -35.74
C SER A 65 -11.48 35.58 -34.69
N LEU A 66 -12.15 34.43 -34.77
CA LEU A 66 -11.95 33.29 -33.87
C LEU A 66 -10.70 32.47 -34.21
N LEU A 67 -10.08 32.62 -35.39
CA LEU A 67 -8.93 31.82 -35.81
C LEU A 67 -7.76 31.86 -34.81
N GLY A 68 -7.52 33.00 -34.16
CA GLY A 68 -6.49 33.13 -33.13
C GLY A 68 -6.82 32.35 -31.85
N ALA A 69 -8.07 32.44 -31.38
CA ALA A 69 -8.54 31.70 -30.21
C ALA A 69 -8.59 30.18 -30.48
N TRP A 70 -9.02 29.80 -31.67
CA TRP A 70 -9.04 28.42 -32.15
C TRP A 70 -7.62 27.85 -32.26
N ALA A 71 -6.65 28.62 -32.77
CA ALA A 71 -5.25 28.21 -32.84
C ALA A 71 -4.63 27.96 -31.45
N LEU A 72 -5.15 28.61 -30.40
CA LEU A 72 -4.77 28.45 -29.00
C LEU A 72 -5.63 27.42 -28.23
N ALA A 73 -6.54 26.70 -28.90
CA ALA A 73 -7.51 25.79 -28.26
C ALA A 73 -8.35 26.46 -27.15
N ALA A 74 -8.67 27.75 -27.31
CA ALA A 74 -9.40 28.56 -26.34
C ALA A 74 -10.89 28.78 -26.70
N CYS A 75 -11.36 28.20 -27.82
CA CYS A 75 -12.76 28.24 -28.24
C CYS A 75 -13.63 27.26 -27.44
N SER A 76 -14.93 27.55 -27.34
CA SER A 76 -15.91 26.55 -26.88
C SER A 76 -16.01 25.36 -27.86
N ALA A 77 -16.68 24.28 -27.46
CA ALA A 77 -16.88 23.12 -28.34
C ALA A 77 -17.71 23.50 -29.59
N GLU A 78 -18.71 24.36 -29.42
CA GLU A 78 -19.58 24.84 -30.50
C GLU A 78 -18.85 25.79 -31.45
N GLU A 79 -18.03 26.70 -30.92
CA GLU A 79 -17.19 27.60 -31.73
C GLU A 79 -16.12 26.82 -32.50
N THR A 80 -15.51 25.81 -31.88
CA THR A 80 -14.51 24.95 -32.53
C THR A 80 -15.10 24.23 -33.72
N ALA A 81 -16.28 23.63 -33.57
CA ALA A 81 -16.98 22.96 -34.66
C ALA A 81 -17.32 23.93 -35.81
N ALA A 82 -17.82 25.14 -35.49
CA ALA A 82 -18.16 26.14 -36.50
C ALA A 82 -16.93 26.67 -37.25
N VAL A 83 -15.79 26.83 -36.57
CA VAL A 83 -14.53 27.21 -37.22
C VAL A 83 -14.02 26.07 -38.10
N GLU A 84 -14.01 24.83 -37.64
CA GLU A 84 -13.52 23.68 -38.42
C GLU A 84 -14.33 23.45 -39.70
N GLU A 85 -15.66 23.56 -39.63
CA GLU A 85 -16.53 23.54 -40.81
C GLU A 85 -16.15 24.67 -41.80
N HIS A 86 -15.96 25.89 -41.29
CA HIS A 86 -15.56 27.03 -42.10
C HIS A 86 -14.19 26.88 -42.78
N LEU A 87 -13.22 26.26 -42.10
CA LEU A 87 -11.89 26.01 -42.66
C LEU A 87 -11.93 25.02 -43.83
N GLY A 88 -12.91 24.12 -43.86
CA GLY A 88 -13.16 23.23 -45.00
C GLY A 88 -13.60 23.98 -46.27
N ASP A 89 -14.36 25.07 -46.09
CA ASP A 89 -14.97 25.83 -47.19
C ASP A 89 -14.20 27.10 -47.59
N CYS A 90 -13.28 27.59 -46.75
CA CYS A 90 -12.56 28.83 -46.98
C CYS A 90 -11.03 28.68 -46.92
N GLY A 91 -10.41 28.54 -48.11
CA GLY A 91 -8.95 28.37 -48.23
C GLY A 91 -8.13 29.51 -47.60
N SER A 92 -8.60 30.76 -47.66
CA SER A 92 -7.88 31.90 -47.06
C SER A 92 -7.83 31.85 -45.52
N CYS A 93 -8.91 31.37 -44.90
CA CYS A 93 -8.97 31.15 -43.46
C CYS A 93 -8.17 29.90 -43.06
N ALA A 94 -8.18 28.84 -43.88
CA ALA A 94 -7.36 27.65 -43.66
C ALA A 94 -5.85 27.98 -43.68
N ASP A 95 -5.41 28.79 -44.63
CA ASP A 95 -4.02 29.26 -44.72
C ASP A 95 -3.61 30.11 -43.52
N GLU A 96 -4.50 31.00 -43.06
CA GLU A 96 -4.27 31.82 -41.87
C GLU A 96 -4.26 30.98 -40.60
N ALA A 97 -5.19 30.04 -40.46
CA ALA A 97 -5.26 29.10 -39.34
C ALA A 97 -3.99 28.24 -39.23
N ARG A 98 -3.45 27.78 -40.38
CA ARG A 98 -2.17 27.06 -40.42
C ARG A 98 -1.00 27.95 -39.95
N ARG A 99 -0.91 29.18 -40.45
CA ARG A 99 0.13 30.15 -40.00
C ARG A 99 0.03 30.44 -38.51
N LEU A 100 -1.19 30.63 -37.99
CA LEU A 100 -1.41 30.87 -36.57
C LEU A 100 -1.00 29.65 -35.72
N ARG A 101 -1.32 28.42 -36.14
CA ARG A 101 -0.85 27.20 -35.45
C ARG A 101 0.67 27.05 -35.48
N GLU A 102 1.31 27.35 -36.61
CA GLU A 102 2.78 27.39 -36.71
C GLU A 102 3.38 28.42 -35.76
N ALA A 103 2.79 29.61 -35.64
CA ALA A 103 3.22 30.66 -34.73
C ALA A 103 2.99 30.29 -33.25
N VAL A 104 1.87 29.64 -32.91
CA VAL A 104 1.61 29.12 -31.55
C VAL A 104 2.67 28.09 -31.15
N GLY A 105 3.11 27.23 -32.08
CA GLY A 105 4.21 26.29 -31.84
C GLY A 105 5.56 26.94 -31.53
N LEU A 106 5.75 28.22 -31.89
CA LEU A 106 6.95 29.00 -31.54
C LEU A 106 6.82 29.74 -30.19
N LEU A 107 5.58 29.96 -29.72
CA LEU A 107 5.29 30.62 -28.45
C LEU A 107 5.27 29.65 -27.28
N HIS A 108 5.01 28.37 -27.55
CA HIS A 108 4.99 27.35 -26.51
C HIS A 108 6.40 26.77 -26.31
N PRO A 109 7.02 26.91 -25.12
CA PRO A 109 8.20 26.11 -24.81
C PRO A 109 7.82 24.63 -24.96
N PRO A 110 8.73 23.76 -25.43
CA PRO A 110 8.45 22.33 -25.51
C PRO A 110 8.10 21.84 -24.10
N GLU A 111 6.81 21.61 -23.86
CA GLU A 111 6.35 21.03 -22.61
C GLU A 111 6.80 19.57 -22.58
N PRO A 112 7.40 19.11 -21.47
CA PRO A 112 7.71 17.71 -21.30
C PRO A 112 6.43 16.88 -21.47
N LEU A 113 6.50 15.81 -22.26
CA LEU A 113 5.40 14.83 -22.40
C LEU A 113 5.16 14.05 -21.10
N ASP A 114 6.05 14.20 -20.12
CA ASP A 114 5.91 13.61 -18.80
C ASP A 114 4.75 14.27 -18.06
N LEU A 115 3.74 13.47 -17.75
CA LEU A 115 2.65 13.90 -16.88
C LEU A 115 3.21 14.22 -15.50
N ASP A 116 2.69 15.28 -14.87
CA ASP A 116 2.95 15.56 -13.46
C ASP A 116 2.67 14.28 -12.63
N PRO A 117 3.65 13.75 -11.87
CA PRO A 117 3.49 12.50 -11.11
C PRO A 117 2.31 12.55 -10.12
N GLY A 118 1.90 13.74 -9.68
CA GLY A 118 0.73 13.98 -8.84
C GLY A 118 -0.60 14.08 -9.59
N LEU A 119 -0.62 14.13 -10.93
CA LEU A 119 -1.84 14.26 -11.74
C LEU A 119 -2.84 13.16 -11.43
N ARG A 120 -2.40 11.88 -11.44
CA ARG A 120 -3.27 10.74 -11.13
C ARG A 120 -3.93 10.91 -9.76
N THR A 121 -3.15 11.26 -8.75
CA THR A 121 -3.64 11.48 -7.38
C THR A 121 -4.67 12.61 -7.32
N ARG A 122 -4.41 13.74 -7.99
CA ARG A 122 -5.35 14.88 -8.06
C ARG A 122 -6.65 14.51 -8.78
N VAL A 123 -6.56 13.78 -9.89
CA VAL A 123 -7.72 13.32 -10.66
C VAL A 123 -8.57 12.37 -9.83
N LEU A 124 -7.97 11.35 -9.20
CA LEU A 124 -8.68 10.40 -8.35
C LEU A 124 -9.31 11.10 -7.14
N ALA A 125 -8.59 12.02 -6.48
CA ALA A 125 -9.14 12.82 -5.39
C ALA A 125 -10.34 13.65 -5.84
N GLY A 126 -10.27 14.29 -7.02
CA GLY A 126 -11.40 15.03 -7.60
C GLY A 126 -12.60 14.12 -7.94
N CYS A 127 -12.36 12.91 -8.44
CA CYS A 127 -13.40 11.93 -8.69
C CYS A 127 -14.08 11.46 -7.40
N LEU A 128 -13.31 11.16 -6.36
CA LEU A 128 -13.81 10.73 -5.06
C LEU A 128 -14.52 11.87 -4.30
N ALA A 129 -14.09 13.11 -4.47
CA ALA A 129 -14.78 14.28 -3.93
C ALA A 129 -16.18 14.46 -4.56
N ARG A 130 -16.31 14.20 -5.86
CA ARG A 130 -17.61 14.23 -6.57
C ARG A 130 -18.49 13.03 -6.23
N ARG A 131 -17.90 11.85 -6.05
CA ARG A 131 -18.60 10.61 -5.73
C ARG A 131 -17.91 9.89 -4.58
N PRO A 132 -18.23 10.23 -3.33
CA PRO A 132 -17.60 9.60 -2.18
C PRO A 132 -17.96 8.11 -2.12
N PRO A 133 -17.04 7.25 -1.64
CA PRO A 133 -17.35 5.84 -1.40
C PRO A 133 -18.43 5.74 -0.32
N ARG A 134 -19.40 4.83 -0.53
CA ARG A 134 -20.48 4.60 0.44
C ARG A 134 -19.93 4.16 1.80
N ILE A 135 -18.83 3.40 1.79
CA ILE A 135 -18.11 2.93 2.96
C ILE A 135 -16.64 3.26 2.70
N PRO A 136 -16.11 4.36 3.26
CA PRO A 136 -14.70 4.71 3.07
C PRO A 136 -13.79 3.79 3.89
N VAL A 137 -12.62 3.50 3.34
CA VAL A 137 -11.52 2.93 4.12
C VAL A 137 -11.02 4.03 5.09
N PRO A 138 -10.74 3.71 6.36
CA PRO A 138 -10.18 4.69 7.28
C PRO A 138 -8.82 5.19 6.81
N ASP A 139 -8.54 6.48 7.02
CA ASP A 139 -7.29 7.10 6.56
C ASP A 139 -6.03 6.35 7.00
N TRP A 140 -6.02 5.81 8.22
CA TRP A 140 -4.88 5.06 8.78
C TRP A 140 -4.72 3.66 8.20
N ALA A 141 -5.72 3.12 7.50
CA ALA A 141 -5.67 1.82 6.83
C ALA A 141 -5.32 1.91 5.33
N HIS A 142 -5.32 3.11 4.74
CA HIS A 142 -5.04 3.30 3.30
C HIS A 142 -3.69 2.73 2.85
N ALA A 143 -2.64 2.81 3.68
CA ALA A 143 -1.34 2.26 3.33
C ALA A 143 -1.40 0.73 3.19
N TYR A 144 -2.03 0.04 4.15
CA TYR A 144 -2.19 -1.41 4.10
C TYR A 144 -3.03 -1.86 2.90
N ASP A 145 -4.17 -1.20 2.65
CA ASP A 145 -5.01 -1.47 1.48
C ASP A 145 -4.24 -1.30 0.16
N ALA A 146 -3.48 -0.21 0.03
CA ALA A 146 -2.70 0.07 -1.16
C ALA A 146 -1.55 -0.94 -1.36
N GLU A 147 -0.73 -1.21 -0.35
CA GLU A 147 0.43 -2.08 -0.51
C GLU A 147 0.03 -3.56 -0.73
N THR A 148 -1.04 -4.04 -0.09
CA THR A 148 -1.59 -5.38 -0.35
C THR A 148 -2.17 -5.49 -1.76
N ALA A 149 -2.87 -4.46 -2.25
CA ALA A 149 -3.37 -4.43 -3.62
C ALA A 149 -2.23 -4.38 -4.66
N ARG A 150 -1.16 -3.63 -4.40
CA ARG A 150 0.03 -3.57 -5.27
C ARG A 150 0.75 -4.92 -5.34
N LEU A 151 0.97 -5.57 -4.20
CA LEU A 151 1.56 -6.90 -4.17
C LEU A 151 0.65 -7.92 -4.88
N ASP A 152 -0.66 -7.90 -4.66
CA ASP A 152 -1.56 -8.83 -5.35
C ASP A 152 -1.59 -8.62 -6.88
N ALA A 153 -1.41 -7.38 -7.35
CA ALA A 153 -1.26 -7.08 -8.76
C ALA A 153 0.03 -7.71 -9.33
N LEU A 154 1.17 -7.60 -8.63
CA LEU A 154 2.41 -8.28 -9.00
C LEU A 154 2.21 -9.81 -9.09
N LEU A 155 1.57 -10.40 -8.07
CA LEU A 155 1.30 -11.83 -8.01
C LEU A 155 0.25 -12.31 -9.03
N GLN A 156 -0.47 -11.39 -9.69
CA GLN A 156 -1.49 -11.74 -10.68
C GLN A 156 -0.89 -12.38 -11.92
N ASP A 157 0.29 -11.91 -12.31
CA ASP A 157 0.94 -12.28 -13.56
C ASP A 157 1.87 -13.49 -13.41
N PHE A 158 2.04 -14.02 -12.19
CA PHE A 158 2.95 -15.13 -11.90
C PHE A 158 2.40 -16.47 -12.42
N GLY A 159 3.24 -17.19 -13.15
CA GLY A 159 3.09 -18.62 -13.44
C GLY A 159 3.56 -19.49 -12.27
N ASP A 160 3.44 -20.81 -12.40
CA ASP A 160 3.74 -21.74 -11.31
C ASP A 160 5.22 -21.77 -10.92
N ALA A 161 6.14 -21.43 -11.84
CA ALA A 161 7.57 -21.42 -11.59
C ALA A 161 7.97 -20.25 -10.67
N GLU A 162 7.41 -19.06 -10.89
CA GLU A 162 7.69 -17.85 -10.13
C GLU A 162 7.32 -18.03 -8.65
N TRP A 163 6.25 -18.77 -8.34
CA TRP A 163 5.88 -19.10 -6.94
C TRP A 163 6.95 -19.87 -6.17
N HIS A 164 7.86 -20.56 -6.88
CA HIS A 164 8.96 -21.31 -6.30
C HIS A 164 10.31 -20.60 -6.44
N ALA A 165 10.35 -19.38 -6.99
CA ALA A 165 11.57 -18.58 -7.06
C ALA A 165 12.15 -18.37 -5.66
N PRO A 166 13.47 -18.56 -5.47
CA PRO A 166 14.09 -18.51 -4.16
C PRO A 166 14.18 -17.08 -3.65
N VAL A 167 13.67 -16.84 -2.44
CA VAL A 167 13.75 -15.56 -1.74
C VAL A 167 14.62 -15.72 -0.50
N ARG A 168 15.37 -14.68 -0.15
CA ARG A 168 16.13 -14.61 1.11
C ARG A 168 15.60 -13.47 1.95
N LEU A 169 14.79 -13.82 2.95
CA LEU A 169 14.39 -12.87 3.98
C LEU A 169 15.62 -12.45 4.79
N ARG A 170 15.72 -11.16 5.08
CA ARG A 170 16.79 -10.54 5.87
C ARG A 170 16.18 -9.71 6.99
N TRP A 171 16.80 -9.73 8.16
CA TRP A 171 16.46 -8.86 9.28
C TRP A 171 17.69 -8.72 10.18
N PHE A 172 17.64 -7.85 11.19
CA PHE A 172 18.70 -7.66 12.17
C PHE A 172 18.26 -8.26 13.51
N ASP A 173 19.03 -9.23 14.04
CA ASP A 173 18.68 -9.94 15.28
C ASP A 173 19.02 -9.17 16.57
N GLY A 174 19.45 -7.93 16.44
CA GLY A 174 19.95 -7.07 17.52
C GLY A 174 21.47 -7.02 17.60
N THR A 175 22.18 -8.00 17.03
CA THR A 175 23.64 -8.06 17.01
C THR A 175 24.22 -8.12 15.61
N ALA A 176 23.58 -8.86 14.71
CA ALA A 176 24.04 -9.08 13.35
C ALA A 176 22.86 -9.24 12.39
N THR A 177 23.17 -9.13 11.10
CA THR A 177 22.23 -9.45 10.03
C THR A 177 21.96 -10.95 10.03
N ALA A 178 20.69 -11.32 10.19
CA ALA A 178 20.18 -12.68 10.09
C ALA A 178 19.45 -12.88 8.76
N SER A 179 19.35 -14.12 8.30
CA SER A 179 18.61 -14.43 7.07
C SER A 179 17.96 -15.80 7.08
N ARG A 180 16.90 -15.93 6.26
CA ARG A 180 16.15 -17.18 6.08
C ARG A 180 15.83 -17.38 4.60
N ARG A 181 16.19 -18.55 4.07
CA ARG A 181 15.83 -18.94 2.71
C ARG A 181 14.38 -19.43 2.68
N THR A 182 13.65 -18.99 1.68
CA THR A 182 12.27 -19.39 1.42
C THR A 182 11.98 -19.27 -0.09
N THR A 183 10.71 -19.31 -0.49
CA THR A 183 10.25 -19.04 -1.86
C THR A 183 9.27 -17.87 -1.86
N VAL A 184 8.89 -17.36 -3.03
CA VAL A 184 7.78 -16.41 -3.17
C VAL A 184 6.53 -16.89 -2.42
N ALA A 185 6.11 -18.14 -2.62
CA ALA A 185 4.99 -18.71 -1.87
C ALA A 185 5.22 -18.73 -0.36
N GLY A 186 6.46 -18.97 0.08
CA GLY A 186 6.84 -18.91 1.49
C GLY A 186 6.75 -17.49 2.07
N VAL A 187 7.06 -16.45 1.30
CA VAL A 187 6.89 -15.04 1.70
C VAL A 187 5.40 -14.70 1.85
N ILE A 188 4.55 -15.11 0.91
CA ILE A 188 3.10 -14.88 1.04
C ILE A 188 2.51 -15.67 2.21
N ALA A 189 3.01 -16.87 2.48
CA ALA A 189 2.66 -17.63 3.68
C ALA A 189 3.09 -16.92 4.98
N HIS A 190 4.26 -16.28 5.00
CA HIS A 190 4.72 -15.44 6.09
C HIS A 190 3.76 -14.25 6.31
N LEU A 191 3.46 -13.47 5.26
CA LEU A 191 2.54 -12.34 5.34
C LEU A 191 1.16 -12.76 5.85
N LEU A 192 0.61 -13.87 5.32
CA LEU A 192 -0.64 -14.45 5.80
C LEU A 192 -0.60 -14.80 7.28
N ALA A 193 0.45 -15.48 7.73
CA ALA A 193 0.57 -15.90 9.12
C ALA A 193 0.65 -14.70 10.08
N VAL A 194 1.42 -13.67 9.72
CA VAL A 194 1.62 -12.50 10.59
C VAL A 194 0.45 -11.52 10.54
N ASP A 195 -0.21 -11.33 9.39
CA ASP A 195 -1.45 -10.55 9.28
C ASP A 195 -2.58 -11.14 10.14
N GLY A 196 -2.49 -12.43 10.47
CA GLY A 196 -3.36 -13.07 11.46
C GLY A 196 -3.37 -12.40 12.83
N LEU A 197 -2.30 -11.69 13.24
CA LEU A 197 -2.29 -10.89 14.48
C LEU A 197 -3.35 -9.78 14.45
N VAL A 198 -3.43 -9.07 13.32
CA VAL A 198 -4.43 -8.03 13.08
C VAL A 198 -5.82 -8.64 12.94
N ALA A 199 -5.91 -9.76 12.21
CA ALA A 199 -7.16 -10.48 12.02
C ALA A 199 -7.78 -10.92 13.35
N THR A 200 -7.00 -11.54 14.22
CA THR A 200 -7.46 -12.00 15.54
C THR A 200 -7.89 -10.83 16.42
N ALA A 201 -7.15 -9.72 16.42
CA ALA A 201 -7.57 -8.51 17.15
C ALA A 201 -8.95 -8.03 16.67
N LEU A 202 -9.21 -8.08 15.36
CA LEU A 202 -10.49 -7.73 14.75
C LEU A 202 -11.60 -8.80 14.91
N GLY A 203 -11.31 -9.94 15.56
CA GLY A 203 -12.26 -11.04 15.72
C GLY A 203 -12.48 -11.87 14.45
N LEU A 204 -11.53 -11.83 13.51
CA LEU A 204 -11.51 -12.66 12.31
C LEU A 204 -10.74 -13.97 12.57
N ASP A 205 -10.89 -14.93 11.67
CA ASP A 205 -10.21 -16.23 11.76
C ASP A 205 -8.68 -16.08 11.71
N ASP A 206 -7.98 -16.82 12.58
CA ASP A 206 -6.51 -16.90 12.59
C ASP A 206 -6.01 -17.98 11.61
N PRO A 207 -5.16 -17.65 10.62
CA PRO A 207 -4.55 -18.63 9.71
C PRO A 207 -3.69 -19.71 10.38
N VAL A 208 -3.23 -19.49 11.62
CA VAL A 208 -2.50 -20.49 12.43
C VAL A 208 -3.33 -21.01 13.61
N ALA A 209 -4.66 -20.86 13.55
CA ALA A 209 -5.57 -21.40 14.55
C ALA A 209 -5.33 -22.90 14.79
N GLY A 210 -5.43 -23.32 16.05
CA GLY A 210 -5.23 -24.72 16.47
C GLY A 210 -3.77 -25.10 16.75
N LEU A 211 -2.81 -24.21 16.52
CA LEU A 211 -1.42 -24.39 16.96
C LEU A 211 -1.21 -23.86 18.39
N PRO A 212 -0.23 -24.38 19.14
CA PRO A 212 0.06 -23.92 20.52
C PRO A 212 0.36 -22.41 20.58
N ALA A 213 -0.24 -21.72 21.55
CA ALA A 213 -0.18 -20.26 21.68
C ALA A 213 1.24 -19.71 21.87
N ASP A 214 2.11 -20.44 22.57
CA ASP A 214 3.54 -20.12 22.74
C ASP A 214 4.30 -20.13 21.41
N ARG A 215 3.81 -20.89 20.43
CA ARG A 215 4.39 -21.01 19.09
C ARG A 215 3.75 -20.06 18.07
N THR A 216 2.77 -19.25 18.48
CA THR A 216 2.05 -18.32 17.61
C THR A 216 1.96 -16.91 18.19
N ALA A 217 2.76 -16.61 19.22
CA ALA A 217 2.73 -15.33 19.93
C ALA A 217 3.44 -14.19 19.18
N SER A 218 4.48 -14.49 18.39
CA SER A 218 5.30 -13.48 17.69
C SER A 218 5.30 -13.70 16.17
N PRO A 219 5.58 -12.66 15.36
CA PRO A 219 5.67 -12.78 13.90
C PRO A 219 6.52 -13.97 13.42
N GLY A 220 7.77 -14.07 13.87
CA GLY A 220 8.66 -15.17 13.49
C GLY A 220 8.20 -16.55 13.96
N THR A 221 7.63 -16.66 15.18
CA THR A 221 7.12 -17.96 15.66
C THR A 221 5.90 -18.42 14.88
N ARG A 222 4.97 -17.50 14.56
CA ARG A 222 3.80 -17.75 13.69
C ARG A 222 4.22 -18.20 12.29
N THR A 223 5.20 -17.52 11.69
CA THR A 223 5.75 -17.86 10.38
C THR A 223 6.31 -19.28 10.38
N GLU A 224 7.18 -19.60 11.33
CA GLU A 224 7.79 -20.93 11.45
C GLU A 224 6.77 -22.01 11.84
N ALA A 225 5.70 -21.65 12.55
CA ALA A 225 4.60 -22.57 12.86
C ALA A 225 3.79 -22.89 11.60
N TYR A 226 3.46 -21.86 10.80
CA TYR A 226 2.74 -22.02 9.53
C TYR A 226 3.54 -22.87 8.53
N TRP A 227 4.82 -22.55 8.32
CA TRP A 227 5.67 -23.31 7.39
C TRP A 227 5.85 -24.77 7.81
N ARG A 228 5.89 -25.07 9.11
CA ARG A 228 6.02 -26.45 9.62
C ARG A 228 4.71 -27.23 9.62
N ALA A 229 3.56 -26.56 9.55
CA ALA A 229 2.25 -27.22 9.55
C ALA A 229 1.97 -27.96 8.24
N SER A 230 2.61 -27.56 7.13
CA SER A 230 2.48 -28.24 5.85
C SER A 230 3.60 -29.26 5.63
N HIS A 231 3.24 -30.44 5.12
CA HIS A 231 4.22 -31.46 4.73
C HIS A 231 5.00 -31.07 3.47
N PHE A 232 4.39 -30.26 2.60
CA PHE A 232 4.99 -29.76 1.37
C PHE A 232 5.24 -28.25 1.47
N PRO A 233 6.26 -27.72 0.77
CA PRO A 233 6.46 -26.28 0.69
C PRO A 233 5.20 -25.55 0.20
N PRO A 234 4.95 -24.32 0.68
CA PRO A 234 3.89 -23.47 0.14
C PRO A 234 3.97 -23.34 -1.39
N THR A 235 2.82 -23.29 -2.05
CA THR A 235 2.69 -23.08 -3.50
C THR A 235 1.76 -21.89 -3.75
N ARG A 236 1.42 -21.61 -5.03
CA ARG A 236 0.42 -20.61 -5.43
C ARG A 236 -0.89 -20.63 -4.63
N SER A 237 -1.26 -21.78 -4.05
CA SER A 237 -2.47 -21.94 -3.25
C SER A 237 -2.59 -20.95 -2.08
N VAL A 238 -1.48 -20.41 -1.57
CA VAL A 238 -1.48 -19.43 -0.47
C VAL A 238 -2.01 -18.06 -0.86
N ARG A 239 -2.03 -17.72 -2.15
CA ARG A 239 -2.51 -16.41 -2.62
C ARG A 239 -3.97 -16.16 -2.25
N THR A 240 -4.84 -17.15 -2.47
CA THR A 240 -6.28 -16.98 -2.24
C THR A 240 -6.62 -16.72 -0.77
N PRO A 241 -6.10 -17.50 0.21
CA PRO A 241 -6.27 -17.19 1.62
C PRO A 241 -5.69 -15.83 2.03
N TRP A 242 -4.49 -15.48 1.58
CA TRP A 242 -3.86 -14.19 1.88
C TRP A 242 -4.67 -13.00 1.34
N ARG A 243 -5.10 -13.06 0.08
CA ARG A 243 -5.94 -12.02 -0.53
C ARG A 243 -7.30 -11.89 0.18
N ARG A 244 -7.89 -13.03 0.59
CA ARG A 244 -9.14 -13.00 1.35
C ARG A 244 -8.96 -12.33 2.70
N LEU A 245 -7.91 -12.69 3.44
CA LEU A 245 -7.63 -12.13 4.76
C LEU A 245 -7.42 -10.61 4.70
N SER A 246 -6.59 -10.14 3.77
CA SER A 246 -6.35 -8.70 3.60
C SER A 246 -7.63 -7.93 3.28
N HIS A 247 -8.45 -8.46 2.36
CA HIS A 247 -9.77 -7.89 2.07
C HIS A 247 -10.70 -7.89 3.29
N ASP A 248 -10.74 -8.97 4.08
CA ASP A 248 -11.61 -9.07 5.26
C ASP A 248 -11.15 -8.11 6.37
N ILE A 249 -9.84 -7.92 6.55
CA ILE A 249 -9.27 -6.90 7.45
C ILE A 249 -9.72 -5.50 7.01
N VAL A 250 -9.46 -5.12 5.75
CA VAL A 250 -9.81 -3.79 5.22
C VAL A 250 -11.32 -3.55 5.31
N ARG A 251 -12.12 -4.56 4.95
CA ARG A 251 -13.58 -4.51 5.07
C ARG A 251 -14.00 -4.26 6.51
N THR A 252 -13.46 -5.03 7.46
CA THR A 252 -13.84 -4.96 8.88
C THR A 252 -13.50 -3.59 9.48
N VAL A 253 -12.31 -3.06 9.23
CA VAL A 253 -11.94 -1.72 9.72
C VAL A 253 -12.79 -0.60 9.10
N SER A 254 -13.27 -0.79 7.87
CA SER A 254 -14.16 0.17 7.21
C SER A 254 -15.57 0.21 7.83
N PHE A 255 -16.00 -0.85 8.50
CA PHE A 255 -17.30 -0.92 9.19
C PHE A 255 -17.26 -0.58 10.68
N THR A 256 -16.08 -0.62 11.32
CA THR A 256 -15.95 -0.41 12.78
C THR A 256 -15.83 1.06 13.20
N GLY A 257 -15.71 2.00 12.24
CA GLY A 257 -15.64 3.44 12.50
C GLY A 257 -14.30 3.89 13.12
N GLY A 258 -14.25 5.12 13.64
CA GLY A 258 -13.00 5.75 14.11
C GLY A 258 -12.42 5.21 15.43
N SER A 259 -13.19 4.44 16.21
CA SER A 259 -12.76 3.95 17.54
C SER A 259 -11.86 2.71 17.47
N ALA A 260 -11.96 1.91 16.40
CA ALA A 260 -11.19 0.67 16.26
C ALA A 260 -9.67 0.88 16.22
N GLY A 261 -9.21 2.03 15.73
CA GLY A 261 -7.78 2.35 15.61
C GLY A 261 -6.99 2.39 16.94
N LYS A 262 -7.68 2.31 18.09
CA LYS A 262 -7.08 2.24 19.44
C LYS A 262 -6.97 0.82 19.99
N LEU A 263 -7.60 -0.16 19.34
CA LEU A 263 -7.55 -1.55 19.77
C LEU A 263 -6.09 -2.03 19.82
N ALA A 264 -5.71 -2.75 20.87
CA ALA A 264 -4.35 -3.28 20.99
C ALA A 264 -4.19 -4.54 20.12
N VAL A 265 -3.10 -4.60 19.36
CA VAL A 265 -2.65 -5.77 18.60
C VAL A 265 -1.36 -6.25 19.24
N SER A 266 -1.37 -7.47 19.77
CA SER A 266 -0.20 -8.08 20.39
C SER A 266 0.79 -8.57 19.33
N TYR A 267 2.07 -8.30 19.54
CA TYR A 267 3.20 -8.79 18.76
C TYR A 267 4.05 -9.80 19.54
N GLY A 268 3.53 -10.26 20.68
CA GLY A 268 4.26 -11.11 21.63
C GLY A 268 5.27 -10.33 22.46
N GLY A 269 6.04 -11.04 23.29
CA GLY A 269 7.07 -10.45 24.14
C GLY A 269 8.36 -11.26 24.11
N THR A 270 9.48 -10.60 24.39
CA THR A 270 10.69 -11.31 24.83
C THR A 270 10.50 -11.65 26.31
N GLY A 271 10.93 -12.83 26.75
CA GLY A 271 10.55 -13.39 28.06
C GLY A 271 10.73 -12.48 29.29
N ASP A 272 11.61 -11.47 29.20
CA ASP A 272 11.92 -10.50 30.27
C ASP A 272 11.49 -9.05 29.93
N GLY A 273 11.01 -8.78 28.72
CA GLY A 273 10.78 -7.43 28.15
C GLY A 273 9.34 -6.92 28.19
N GLY A 274 8.38 -7.77 28.59
CA GLY A 274 6.96 -7.47 28.55
C GLY A 274 6.32 -7.71 27.17
N GLU A 275 4.98 -7.67 27.12
CA GLU A 275 4.23 -7.80 25.88
C GLU A 275 4.34 -6.53 25.04
N ILE A 276 4.77 -6.69 23.79
CA ILE A 276 4.79 -5.61 22.81
C ILE A 276 3.43 -5.58 22.15
N ALA A 277 2.73 -4.45 22.28
CA ALA A 277 1.45 -4.24 21.61
C ALA A 277 1.43 -2.89 20.90
N LEU A 278 0.87 -2.89 19.69
CA LEU A 278 0.64 -1.69 18.91
C LEU A 278 -0.86 -1.38 18.86
N PRO A 279 -1.28 -0.10 18.92
CA PRO A 279 -2.63 0.26 18.52
C PRO A 279 -2.89 -0.19 17.08
N LEU A 280 -4.11 -0.62 16.76
CA LEU A 280 -4.47 -1.18 15.45
C LEU A 280 -4.06 -0.29 14.28
N ARG A 281 -4.18 1.04 14.43
CA ARG A 281 -3.74 1.99 13.41
C ARG A 281 -2.23 1.90 13.11
N ASP A 282 -1.41 1.68 14.14
CA ASP A 282 0.04 1.59 14.04
C ASP A 282 0.42 0.17 13.59
N ALA A 283 -0.29 -0.86 14.07
CA ALA A 283 -0.13 -2.23 13.58
C ALA A 283 -0.42 -2.34 12.08
N MET A 284 -1.44 -1.65 11.56
CA MET A 284 -1.76 -1.66 10.13
C MET A 284 -0.71 -0.92 9.28
N LEU A 285 -0.08 0.12 9.83
CA LEU A 285 1.06 0.78 9.18
C LEU A 285 2.29 -0.13 9.17
N ASP A 286 2.55 -0.85 10.26
CA ASP A 286 3.58 -1.89 10.32
C ASP A 286 3.33 -2.98 9.28
N ARG A 287 2.10 -3.54 9.23
CA ARG A 287 1.75 -4.55 8.21
C ARG A 287 1.89 -4.02 6.78
N ALA A 288 1.58 -2.75 6.53
CA ALA A 288 1.80 -2.12 5.23
C ALA A 288 3.28 -2.01 4.87
N PHE A 289 4.13 -1.65 5.84
CA PHE A 289 5.58 -1.60 5.67
C PHE A 289 6.14 -2.99 5.33
N GLU A 290 5.77 -4.00 6.12
CA GLU A 290 6.18 -5.40 5.90
C GLU A 290 5.70 -5.94 4.54
N CYS A 291 4.47 -5.60 4.13
CA CYS A 291 3.96 -5.97 2.81
C CYS A 291 4.77 -5.36 1.67
N TRP A 292 5.18 -4.10 1.79
CA TRP A 292 5.99 -3.43 0.77
C TRP A 292 7.40 -4.01 0.71
N VAL A 293 8.08 -4.15 1.85
CA VAL A 293 9.44 -4.72 1.94
C VAL A 293 9.46 -6.11 1.32
N HIS A 294 8.50 -6.97 1.67
CA HIS A 294 8.43 -8.31 1.11
C HIS A 294 7.96 -8.36 -0.35
N ALA A 295 7.27 -7.34 -0.83
CA ALA A 295 7.02 -7.20 -2.26
C ALA A 295 8.30 -6.86 -3.03
N GLU A 296 9.19 -6.03 -2.45
CA GLU A 296 10.53 -5.77 -2.99
C GLU A 296 11.38 -7.05 -3.01
N ASP A 297 11.38 -7.85 -1.92
CA ASP A 297 12.05 -9.17 -1.87
C ASP A 297 11.57 -10.11 -2.99
N ILE A 298 10.25 -10.15 -3.23
CA ILE A 298 9.65 -10.98 -4.29
C ILE A 298 10.05 -10.45 -5.66
N ALA A 299 9.94 -9.13 -5.87
CA ALA A 299 10.25 -8.49 -7.14
C ALA A 299 11.73 -8.67 -7.51
N GLU A 300 12.66 -8.55 -6.55
CA GLU A 300 14.09 -8.85 -6.75
C GLU A 300 14.28 -10.31 -7.19
N ALA A 301 13.59 -11.26 -6.54
CA ALA A 301 13.74 -12.69 -6.83
C ALA A 301 13.24 -13.10 -8.22
N VAL A 302 12.37 -12.30 -8.85
CA VAL A 302 11.83 -12.54 -10.20
C VAL A 302 12.26 -11.49 -11.23
N ASP A 303 13.21 -10.62 -10.89
CA ASP A 303 13.73 -9.55 -11.75
C ASP A 303 12.63 -8.60 -12.28
N TYR A 304 11.73 -8.18 -11.38
CA TYR A 304 10.61 -7.27 -11.69
C TYR A 304 10.84 -5.88 -11.10
N PRO A 305 10.56 -4.79 -11.85
CA PRO A 305 10.68 -3.43 -11.32
C PRO A 305 9.57 -3.13 -10.31
N TYR A 306 9.91 -2.70 -9.10
CA TYR A 306 8.93 -2.40 -8.05
C TYR A 306 9.26 -1.09 -7.33
N ASP A 307 8.42 -0.08 -7.54
CA ASP A 307 8.65 1.26 -7.00
C ASP A 307 8.36 1.36 -5.49
N PRO A 308 8.93 2.36 -4.78
CA PRO A 308 8.54 2.67 -3.40
C PRO A 308 7.04 3.04 -3.25
N PRO A 309 6.49 3.01 -2.01
CA PRO A 309 5.15 3.50 -1.72
C PRO A 309 4.97 4.96 -2.08
N SER A 310 3.71 5.40 -2.22
CA SER A 310 3.43 6.82 -2.42
C SER A 310 4.06 7.67 -1.30
N PRO A 311 4.51 8.91 -1.57
CA PRO A 311 5.19 9.74 -0.56
C PRO A 311 4.41 9.89 0.76
N ARG A 312 3.07 9.97 0.68
CA ARG A 312 2.20 10.05 1.86
C ARG A 312 2.18 8.74 2.67
N HIS A 313 2.24 7.59 2.02
CA HIS A 313 2.31 6.29 2.71
C HIS A 313 3.70 6.08 3.31
N LEU A 314 4.75 6.37 2.53
CA LEU A 314 6.13 6.28 2.98
C LEU A 314 6.37 7.16 4.21
N HIS A 315 5.92 8.42 4.20
CA HIS A 315 6.02 9.31 5.36
C HIS A 315 5.39 8.72 6.64
N ARG A 316 4.24 8.06 6.53
CA ARG A 316 3.56 7.46 7.68
C ARG A 316 4.29 6.23 8.22
N MET A 317 4.90 5.44 7.34
CA MET A 317 5.76 4.32 7.74
C MET A 317 7.03 4.82 8.44
N ILE A 318 7.68 5.86 7.88
CA ILE A 318 8.84 6.51 8.48
C ILE A 318 8.49 7.11 9.84
N ASP A 319 7.36 7.83 9.95
CA ASP A 319 6.90 8.39 11.22
C ASP A 319 6.70 7.31 12.30
N LEU A 320 6.07 6.18 11.94
CA LEU A 320 5.93 5.06 12.86
C LEU A 320 7.30 4.54 13.31
N ALA A 321 8.22 4.26 12.38
CA ALA A 321 9.56 3.78 12.71
C ALA A 321 10.31 4.77 13.61
N ALA A 322 10.27 6.07 13.31
CA ALA A 322 10.88 7.13 14.12
C ALA A 322 10.30 7.17 15.54
N ARG A 323 8.97 7.04 15.69
CA ARG A 323 8.29 6.95 17.00
C ARG A 323 8.67 5.70 17.80
N MET A 324 9.08 4.62 17.12
CA MET A 324 9.50 3.38 17.76
C MET A 324 10.97 3.38 18.22
N LEU A 325 11.82 4.26 17.66
CA LEU A 325 13.25 4.32 17.98
C LEU A 325 13.56 4.49 19.48
N PRO A 326 12.87 5.34 20.26
CA PRO A 326 13.16 5.47 21.70
C PRO A 326 12.91 4.18 22.48
N LEU A 327 11.86 3.42 22.11
CA LEU A 327 11.56 2.13 22.70
C LEU A 327 12.62 1.09 22.30
N ALA A 328 13.01 1.05 21.02
CA ALA A 328 14.07 0.17 20.54
C ALA A 328 15.42 0.46 21.25
N LEU A 329 15.78 1.73 21.44
CA LEU A 329 16.95 2.13 22.22
C LEU A 329 16.88 1.66 23.68
N ALA A 330 15.70 1.73 24.30
CA ALA A 330 15.52 1.27 25.68
C ALA A 330 15.59 -0.27 25.80
N GLU A 331 15.05 -1.00 24.83
CA GLU A 331 15.17 -2.47 24.77
C GLU A 331 16.63 -2.89 24.57
N ARG A 332 17.34 -2.28 23.61
CA ARG A 332 18.76 -2.56 23.39
C ARG A 332 19.61 -2.31 24.64
N ARG A 333 19.32 -1.25 25.39
CA ARG A 333 19.96 -0.98 26.69
C ARG A 333 19.67 -2.07 27.72
N ARG A 334 18.41 -2.49 27.87
CA ARG A 334 18.02 -3.57 28.78
C ARG A 334 18.70 -4.89 28.42
N ALA A 335 18.85 -5.17 27.12
CA ALA A 335 19.55 -6.35 26.62
C ALA A 335 21.09 -6.27 26.72
N GLY A 336 21.66 -5.16 27.22
CA GLY A 336 23.10 -4.97 27.30
C GLY A 336 23.79 -4.77 25.94
N LEU A 337 23.01 -4.44 24.90
CA LEU A 337 23.47 -4.25 23.51
C LEU A 337 23.79 -2.78 23.16
N ALA A 338 23.65 -1.87 24.13
CA ALA A 338 24.03 -0.47 24.00
C ALA A 338 25.43 -0.26 24.60
N THR A 339 26.28 0.49 23.90
CA THR A 339 27.64 0.78 24.39
C THR A 339 27.57 1.68 25.64
N PRO A 340 28.32 1.39 26.73
CA PRO A 340 28.45 2.35 27.83
C PRO A 340 29.19 3.61 27.32
N GLY A 341 28.61 4.79 27.53
CA GLY A 341 29.15 6.04 27.00
C GLY A 341 29.19 7.13 28.07
N PRO A 342 30.23 8.00 28.08
CA PRO A 342 30.31 9.13 29.01
C PRO A 342 29.14 10.10 28.79
N GLY A 343 28.51 10.55 29.89
CA GLY A 343 27.36 11.46 29.83
C GLY A 343 26.00 10.78 29.61
N ARG A 344 25.97 9.46 29.36
CA ARG A 344 24.72 8.69 29.34
C ARG A 344 24.12 8.61 30.73
N HIS A 345 22.93 9.15 30.90
CA HIS A 345 22.16 9.02 32.13
C HIS A 345 20.69 8.92 31.77
N LEU A 346 19.93 8.12 32.54
CA LEU A 346 18.48 8.10 32.39
C LEU A 346 17.92 9.39 32.98
N VAL A 347 17.07 10.05 32.21
CA VAL A 347 16.33 11.23 32.69
C VAL A 347 14.91 10.83 33.11
N PRO A 348 14.33 11.45 34.16
CA PRO A 348 12.94 11.23 34.53
C PRO A 348 11.96 11.54 33.38
N ALA A 349 10.81 10.88 33.39
CA ALA A 349 9.76 11.15 32.41
C ALA A 349 9.35 12.64 32.41
N GLY A 350 9.16 13.21 31.22
CA GLY A 350 8.80 14.61 31.02
C GLY A 350 9.95 15.61 31.13
N THR A 351 11.14 15.17 31.55
CA THR A 351 12.31 16.05 31.65
C THR A 351 13.12 16.09 30.34
N PRO A 352 13.76 17.22 30.00
CA PRO A 352 14.62 17.30 28.82
C PRO A 352 15.79 16.32 28.93
N GLY A 353 16.05 15.59 27.85
CA GLY A 353 17.22 14.73 27.69
C GLY A 353 17.95 14.99 26.39
N ARG A 354 19.08 14.31 26.18
CA ARG A 354 19.81 14.36 24.91
C ARG A 354 18.92 13.84 23.79
N SER A 355 19.01 14.48 22.64
CA SER A 355 18.28 14.11 21.44
C SER A 355 19.19 13.99 20.23
N LEU A 356 18.82 13.10 19.32
CA LEU A 356 19.39 13.02 17.98
C LEU A 356 18.36 13.56 16.98
N ARG A 357 18.76 14.47 16.11
CA ARG A 357 17.93 14.87 14.97
C ARG A 357 18.06 13.84 13.86
N LEU A 358 16.94 13.25 13.46
CA LEU A 358 16.81 12.38 12.32
C LEU A 358 16.15 13.18 11.20
N GLU A 359 16.88 13.43 10.12
CA GLU A 359 16.40 14.05 8.90
C GLU A 359 16.25 12.98 7.82
N ILE A 360 15.05 12.86 7.26
CA ILE A 360 14.79 11.99 6.14
C ILE A 360 14.50 12.85 4.92
N GLU A 361 15.27 12.65 3.86
CA GLU A 361 15.15 13.39 2.61
C GLU A 361 14.04 12.84 1.71
N GLY A 362 13.67 13.61 0.68
CA GLY A 362 12.68 13.22 -0.33
C GLY A 362 11.22 13.56 0.02
N ASN A 363 10.31 13.27 -0.92
CA ASN A 363 8.91 13.71 -0.83
C ASN A 363 8.11 13.07 0.31
N GLY A 364 8.56 11.93 0.83
CA GLY A 364 8.00 11.27 2.01
C GLY A 364 8.77 11.57 3.30
N GLY A 365 9.81 12.41 3.22
CA GLY A 365 10.73 12.70 4.30
C GLY A 365 10.16 13.59 5.40
N GLY A 366 11.04 14.05 6.28
CA GLY A 366 10.69 14.86 7.44
C GLY A 366 11.85 15.00 8.42
N GLN A 367 11.59 15.64 9.56
CA GLN A 367 12.57 15.79 10.64
C GLN A 367 11.94 15.36 11.97
N TRP A 368 12.67 14.54 12.73
CA TRP A 368 12.27 14.06 14.04
C TRP A 368 13.40 14.29 15.05
N LEU A 369 13.06 14.66 16.28
CA LEU A 369 14.00 14.62 17.40
C LEU A 369 13.76 13.32 18.17
N ILE A 370 14.77 12.45 18.19
CA ILE A 370 14.74 11.15 18.83
C ILE A 370 15.33 11.27 20.24
N PRO A 371 14.54 11.09 21.32
CA PRO A 371 15.08 11.09 22.67
C PRO A 371 15.98 9.87 22.90
N LEU A 372 17.20 10.11 23.41
CA LEU A 372 18.21 9.07 23.59
C LEU A 372 18.19 8.48 25.00
N ASP A 373 17.92 9.32 25.99
CA ASP A 373 18.14 8.99 27.41
C ASP A 373 16.95 8.24 28.03
N SER A 374 15.72 8.52 27.61
CA SER A 374 14.51 7.84 28.07
C SER A 374 13.41 7.93 27.02
N PRO A 375 12.59 6.87 26.80
CA PRO A 375 11.45 6.95 25.89
C PRO A 375 10.44 8.05 26.25
N ALA A 376 10.37 8.43 27.52
CA ALA A 376 9.47 9.46 28.02
C ALA A 376 10.15 10.83 28.21
N ALA A 377 11.41 10.99 27.76
CA ALA A 377 12.09 12.28 27.80
C ALA A 377 11.44 13.28 26.84
N THR A 378 11.43 14.55 27.21
CA THR A 378 11.09 15.63 26.27
C THR A 378 12.30 15.95 25.39
N THR A 379 12.05 16.27 24.12
CA THR A 379 13.10 16.66 23.17
C THR A 379 13.12 18.17 22.97
N SER A 380 14.32 18.72 22.80
CA SER A 380 14.54 20.13 22.48
C SER A 380 15.76 20.27 21.56
N PRO A 381 15.72 21.16 20.56
CA PRO A 381 16.89 21.48 19.75
C PRO A 381 18.12 21.91 20.57
N ASP A 382 17.91 22.52 21.75
CA ASP A 382 19.00 22.94 22.64
C ASP A 382 19.81 21.76 23.21
N HIS A 383 19.23 20.55 23.17
CA HIS A 383 19.83 19.30 23.65
C HIS A 383 20.12 18.33 22.50
N GLU A 384 20.22 18.83 21.26
CA GLU A 384 20.67 18.05 20.10
C GLU A 384 22.16 17.74 20.25
N VAL A 385 22.51 16.46 20.32
CA VAL A 385 23.91 16.00 20.42
C VAL A 385 24.43 15.40 19.12
N ALA A 386 23.53 15.08 18.20
CA ALA A 386 23.84 14.45 16.93
C ALA A 386 22.74 14.71 15.88
N HIS A 387 23.15 14.68 14.62
CA HIS A 387 22.30 14.78 13.45
C HIS A 387 22.63 13.66 12.46
N VAL A 388 21.60 12.99 11.97
CA VAL A 388 21.67 11.91 10.98
C VAL A 388 20.70 12.23 9.85
N ALA A 389 21.19 12.23 8.61
CA ALA A 389 20.43 12.51 7.40
C ALA A 389 20.53 11.36 6.39
N LEU A 390 19.41 10.89 5.83
CA LEU A 390 19.38 9.83 4.82
C LEU A 390 18.11 9.87 3.96
N ASP A 391 18.14 9.23 2.79
CA ASP A 391 16.96 9.07 1.94
C ASP A 391 15.89 8.18 2.62
N GLY A 392 14.61 8.43 2.30
CA GLY A 392 13.49 7.69 2.89
C GLY A 392 13.50 6.19 2.60
N VAL A 393 13.87 5.77 1.40
CA VAL A 393 13.97 4.34 1.06
C VAL A 393 15.15 3.71 1.79
N GLU A 394 16.28 4.42 1.88
CA GLU A 394 17.45 3.96 2.63
C GLU A 394 17.13 3.74 4.12
N PHE A 395 16.38 4.66 4.75
CA PHE A 395 15.95 4.51 6.14
C PHE A 395 15.06 3.27 6.31
N CYS A 396 14.13 3.07 5.38
CA CYS A 396 13.25 1.91 5.40
C CYS A 396 14.02 0.61 5.21
N ARG A 397 15.01 0.55 4.30
CA ARG A 397 15.87 -0.63 4.13
C ARG A 397 16.71 -0.92 5.37
N LEU A 398 17.22 0.11 6.04
CA LEU A 398 17.88 -0.05 7.34
C LEU A 398 16.89 -0.60 8.37
N ALA A 399 15.71 0.00 8.51
CA ALA A 399 14.69 -0.43 9.46
C ALA A 399 14.15 -1.84 9.20
N ALA A 400 14.21 -2.29 7.93
CA ALA A 400 13.88 -3.64 7.48
C ALA A 400 15.07 -4.62 7.58
N GLY A 401 16.24 -4.20 8.06
CA GLY A 401 17.43 -5.06 8.18
C GLY A 401 17.99 -5.53 6.84
N HIS A 402 17.70 -4.81 5.76
CA HIS A 402 18.21 -5.10 4.41
C HIS A 402 19.60 -4.50 4.18
N VAL A 403 19.92 -3.43 4.91
CA VAL A 403 21.23 -2.79 4.90
C VAL A 403 21.81 -2.83 6.32
N PRO A 404 23.06 -3.31 6.51
CA PRO A 404 23.74 -3.24 7.79
C PRO A 404 23.87 -1.79 8.29
N PRO A 405 23.72 -1.51 9.61
CA PRO A 405 23.85 -0.16 10.16
C PRO A 405 25.14 0.57 9.77
N GLU A 406 26.25 -0.15 9.65
CA GLU A 406 27.57 0.36 9.25
C GLU A 406 27.69 0.70 7.77
N GLU A 407 26.82 0.14 6.92
CA GLU A 407 26.80 0.34 5.47
C GLU A 407 25.72 1.32 5.02
N ALA A 408 24.81 1.71 5.92
CA ALA A 408 23.73 2.64 5.63
C ALA A 408 24.28 3.97 5.08
N ALA A 409 23.73 4.41 3.94
CA ALA A 409 24.11 5.66 3.28
C ALA A 409 23.55 6.88 4.04
N ALA A 410 24.16 7.20 5.17
CA ALA A 410 23.74 8.26 6.07
C ALA A 410 24.80 9.35 6.25
N GLY A 411 24.40 10.61 6.09
CA GLY A 411 25.14 11.78 6.56
C GLY A 411 25.12 11.85 8.08
N GLN A 412 26.27 12.07 8.71
CA GLN A 412 26.44 11.94 10.18
C GLN A 412 27.24 13.11 10.75
N VAL A 413 26.70 13.77 11.77
CA VAL A 413 27.37 14.88 12.48
C VAL A 413 27.09 14.78 13.99
N GLY A 414 28.12 14.95 14.83
CA GLY A 414 27.98 14.99 16.30
C GLY A 414 28.44 13.72 17.01
N ASP A 415 27.77 13.36 18.11
CA ASP A 415 28.10 12.21 18.96
C ASP A 415 28.01 10.87 18.18
N ARG A 416 29.16 10.28 17.86
CA ARG A 416 29.28 9.04 17.09
C ARG A 416 28.64 7.83 17.78
N GLU A 417 28.66 7.77 19.12
CA GLU A 417 28.05 6.66 19.84
C GLU A 417 26.53 6.76 19.82
N ALA A 418 25.99 7.98 19.97
CA ALA A 418 24.55 8.22 19.84
C ALA A 418 24.04 7.85 18.44
N ILE A 419 24.79 8.25 17.40
CA ILE A 419 24.47 7.93 16.00
C ILE A 419 24.46 6.42 15.79
N ARG A 420 25.55 5.73 16.18
CA ARG A 420 25.66 4.27 16.04
C ARG A 420 24.50 3.55 16.74
N ASP A 421 24.16 3.96 17.96
CA ASP A 421 23.07 3.34 18.71
C ASP A 421 21.71 3.56 18.06
N VAL A 422 21.46 4.74 17.47
CA VAL A 422 20.21 4.99 16.74
C VAL A 422 20.14 4.15 15.46
N LEU A 423 21.22 4.04 14.69
CA LEU A 423 21.22 3.20 13.48
C LEU A 423 21.02 1.71 13.83
N LEU A 424 21.65 1.24 14.90
CA LEU A 424 21.42 -0.12 15.42
C LEU A 424 20.00 -0.31 15.94
N ALA A 425 19.41 0.71 16.59
CA ALA A 425 18.03 0.68 17.06
C ALA A 425 17.03 0.65 15.90
N ALA A 426 17.29 1.42 14.84
CA ALA A 426 16.49 1.39 13.62
C ALA A 426 16.51 -0.01 13.00
N ALA A 427 17.70 -0.61 12.80
CA ALA A 427 17.80 -1.97 12.27
C ALA A 427 17.09 -3.01 13.14
N SER A 428 17.12 -2.84 14.46
CA SER A 428 16.47 -3.74 15.42
C SER A 428 14.92 -3.69 15.38
N LEU A 429 14.31 -2.83 14.56
CA LEU A 429 12.87 -2.86 14.31
C LEU A 429 12.45 -4.04 13.41
N SER A 430 13.38 -4.49 12.55
CA SER A 430 13.16 -5.63 11.66
C SER A 430 13.05 -6.95 12.42
N ARG A 431 12.29 -7.88 11.85
CA ARG A 431 12.07 -9.22 12.38
C ARG A 431 11.61 -10.16 11.26
N MET A 432 11.74 -11.46 11.50
CA MET A 432 11.01 -12.47 10.73
C MET A 432 9.55 -12.52 11.17
#